data_AF-L8PG79-F1
#
_entry.id   AF-L8PG79-F1
#
_cell.length_a   1.000
_cell.length_b   1.000
_cell.length_c   1.000
_cell.angle_alpha   90.00
_cell.angle_beta   90.00
_cell.angle_gamma   90.00
#
_symmetry.space_group_name_H-M   'P 1'
#
loop_
_entity.id
_entity.type
_entity.pdbx_description
1 polymer ?
#
loop_
_entity_poly.entity_id
_entity_poly.type
_entity_poly.pdbx_seq_one_letter_code
_entity_poly.pdbx_strand_id
1 'polypeptide(L)'
;MLVREPSRSHQLRYVLDGHITLHSAELPACDAVVDAASGQSDASIRQALKAVRDGGTVLVQNAYAPRVVLSVPLRDVFRRSITLRGSFSYCRADGHDDFRDAIDVIAKGGDWAALMTRDRFPLSELPQGLAALNNEARHRPFKVLLTSDT
;
A
#
# COMPACT_ATOMS: atom_id res chain seq x y z
N MET A 1 15.35 3.12 -16.30
CA MET A 1 14.28 3.14 -15.29
C MET A 1 13.14 2.28 -15.84
N LEU A 2 12.98 1.04 -15.35
CA LEU A 2 11.88 0.17 -15.79
C LEU A 2 10.56 0.81 -15.35
N VAL A 3 9.78 1.27 -16.32
CA VAL A 3 8.39 1.69 -16.11
C VAL A 3 7.65 0.46 -15.57
N ARG A 4 7.01 0.60 -14.40
CA ARG A 4 6.18 -0.47 -13.83
C ARG A 4 5.03 -0.71 -14.81
N GLU A 5 5.13 -1.80 -15.55
CA GLU A 5 4.18 -2.20 -16.58
C GLU A 5 2.77 -2.40 -15.98
N PRO A 6 1.71 -1.78 -16.55
CA PRO A 6 0.31 -1.93 -16.14
C PRO A 6 -0.25 -3.36 -16.22
N SER A 7 0.52 -4.31 -16.76
CA SER A 7 0.13 -5.71 -17.03
C SER A 7 -0.28 -6.54 -15.79
N ARG A 8 -0.14 -6.00 -14.57
CA ARG A 8 -0.60 -6.66 -13.32
C ARG A 8 -2.00 -6.26 -12.87
N SER A 9 -2.63 -5.29 -13.53
CA SER A 9 -4.01 -4.87 -13.23
C SER A 9 -5.02 -6.00 -13.45
N HIS A 10 -4.78 -6.92 -14.39
CA HIS A 10 -5.64 -8.09 -14.62
C HIS A 10 -5.61 -9.09 -13.45
N GLN A 11 -4.44 -9.35 -12.87
CA GLN A 11 -4.30 -10.23 -11.69
C GLN A 11 -4.93 -9.62 -10.44
N LEU A 12 -4.83 -8.29 -10.29
CA LEU A 12 -5.51 -7.56 -9.23
C LEU A 12 -7.04 -7.61 -9.41
N ARG A 13 -7.57 -7.41 -10.63
CA ARG A 13 -9.03 -7.50 -10.89
C ARG A 13 -9.64 -8.86 -10.60
N TYR A 14 -8.89 -9.95 -10.80
CA TYR A 14 -9.36 -11.31 -10.50
C TYR A 14 -9.51 -11.56 -8.99
N VAL A 15 -8.78 -10.79 -8.19
CA VAL A 15 -8.57 -11.02 -6.77
C VAL A 15 -9.33 -10.01 -5.91
N LEU A 16 -9.48 -8.79 -6.41
CA LEU A 16 -10.13 -7.70 -5.72
C LEU A 16 -11.64 -7.82 -5.96
N ASP A 17 -12.40 -7.68 -4.89
CA ASP A 17 -13.86 -7.69 -4.88
C ASP A 17 -14.44 -6.75 -5.96
N GLY A 18 -15.66 -7.01 -6.44
CA GLY A 18 -16.36 -6.20 -7.45
C GLY A 18 -16.54 -4.72 -7.06
N HIS A 19 -16.26 -4.40 -5.80
CA HIS A 19 -16.26 -3.05 -5.23
C HIS A 19 -14.96 -2.26 -5.46
N ILE A 20 -13.91 -2.87 -6.03
CA ILE A 20 -12.62 -2.21 -6.25
C ILE A 20 -12.44 -1.85 -7.73
N THR A 21 -12.48 -0.54 -8.02
CA THR A 21 -12.23 -0.03 -9.37
C THR A 21 -10.76 0.27 -9.56
N LEU A 22 -10.12 -0.39 -10.53
CA LEU A 22 -8.75 -0.07 -10.92
C LEU A 22 -8.74 1.06 -11.94
N HIS A 23 -8.16 2.19 -11.55
CA HIS A 23 -7.93 3.35 -12.41
C HIS A 23 -6.49 3.33 -12.96
N SER A 24 -6.35 3.44 -14.27
CA SER A 24 -5.06 3.59 -14.96
C SER A 24 -4.73 5.05 -15.32
N ALA A 25 -5.62 5.99 -15.00
CA ALA A 25 -5.56 7.40 -15.40
C ALA A 25 -6.06 8.30 -14.25
N GLU A 26 -6.62 9.48 -14.59
CA GLU A 26 -7.18 10.42 -13.61
C GLU A 26 -8.15 9.75 -12.65
N LEU A 27 -7.95 10.02 -11.36
CA LEU A 27 -8.78 9.52 -10.28
C LEU A 27 -9.98 10.47 -10.11
N PRO A 28 -11.19 9.96 -9.79
CA PRO A 28 -12.27 10.82 -9.34
C PRO A 28 -11.84 11.56 -8.06
N ALA A 29 -12.53 12.67 -7.75
CA ALA A 29 -12.27 13.40 -6.53
C ALA A 29 -12.64 12.55 -5.31
N CYS A 30 -11.65 12.11 -4.53
CA CYS A 30 -11.83 11.22 -3.38
C CYS A 30 -11.94 12.01 -2.07
N ASP A 31 -12.82 11.57 -1.15
CA ASP A 31 -12.88 12.09 0.22
C ASP A 31 -11.56 11.84 0.99
N ALA A 32 -11.00 10.65 0.79
CA ALA A 32 -9.75 10.22 1.39
C ALA A 32 -8.87 9.51 0.37
N VAL A 33 -7.56 9.70 0.47
CA VAL A 33 -6.57 8.98 -0.35
C VAL A 33 -5.47 8.42 0.56
N VAL A 34 -5.14 7.15 0.39
CA VAL A 34 -4.04 6.49 1.11
C VAL A 34 -2.83 6.36 0.18
N ASP A 35 -1.75 7.04 0.52
CA ASP A 35 -0.47 6.88 -0.15
C ASP A 35 0.33 5.74 0.50
N ALA A 36 0.34 4.58 -0.17
CA ALA A 36 1.03 3.36 0.25
C ALA A 36 2.15 2.95 -0.74
N ALA A 37 2.53 3.82 -1.67
CA ALA A 37 3.47 3.49 -2.75
C ALA A 37 4.90 3.94 -2.42
N SER A 38 5.76 3.02 -2.01
CA SER A 38 7.17 3.33 -1.70
C SER A 38 8.03 3.66 -2.91
N GLY A 39 9.00 4.55 -2.69
CA GLY A 39 9.85 5.07 -3.75
C GLY A 39 10.91 6.06 -3.28
N GLN A 40 11.67 6.56 -4.26
CA GLN A 40 12.77 7.53 -4.06
C GLN A 40 12.35 8.96 -4.46
N SER A 41 11.05 9.23 -4.64
CA SER A 41 10.50 10.52 -5.04
C SER A 41 9.14 10.78 -4.39
N ASP A 42 8.67 12.02 -4.47
CA ASP A 42 7.36 12.46 -3.95
C ASP A 42 6.18 12.18 -4.91
N ALA A 43 6.39 11.40 -5.97
CA ALA A 43 5.43 11.26 -7.06
C ALA A 43 4.07 10.72 -6.60
N SER A 44 4.06 9.74 -5.67
CA SER A 44 2.81 9.13 -5.18
C SER A 44 2.00 10.09 -4.31
N ILE A 45 2.63 10.82 -3.39
CA ILE A 45 1.93 11.83 -2.59
C ILE A 45 1.41 12.99 -3.46
N ARG A 46 2.12 13.37 -4.52
CA ARG A 46 1.61 14.36 -5.49
C ARG A 46 0.36 13.87 -6.20
N GLN A 47 0.31 12.59 -6.56
CA GLN A 47 -0.89 12.00 -7.15
C GLN A 47 -2.04 11.96 -6.13
N ALA A 48 -1.76 11.61 -4.88
CA ALA A 48 -2.75 11.63 -3.81
C ALA A 48 -3.33 13.03 -3.55
N LEU A 49 -2.47 14.05 -3.51
CA LEU A 49 -2.87 15.46 -3.37
C LEU A 49 -3.71 15.95 -4.55
N LYS A 50 -3.52 15.42 -5.76
CA LYS A 50 -4.38 15.74 -6.91
C LYS A 50 -5.73 15.04 -6.85
N ALA A 51 -5.76 13.79 -6.37
CA ALA A 51 -6.97 12.96 -6.33
C ALA A 51 -7.90 13.31 -5.17
N VAL A 52 -7.36 13.79 -4.04
CA VAL A 52 -8.19 14.18 -2.91
C VAL A 52 -9.01 15.43 -3.27
N ARG A 53 -10.28 15.47 -2.89
CA ARG A 53 -11.12 16.66 -3.06
C ARG A 53 -10.72 17.77 -2.08
N ASP A 54 -11.24 18.97 -2.32
CA ASP A 54 -11.13 20.07 -1.36
C ASP A 54 -11.80 19.69 -0.02
N GLY A 55 -11.13 20.00 1.10
CA GLY A 55 -11.51 19.57 2.44
C GLY A 55 -11.25 18.09 2.75
N GLY A 56 -10.68 17.32 1.82
CA GLY A 56 -10.44 15.89 2.01
C GLY A 56 -9.13 15.57 2.76
N THR A 57 -8.87 14.27 2.95
CA THR A 57 -7.72 13.77 3.71
C THR A 57 -6.78 12.93 2.88
N VAL A 58 -5.47 13.15 3.01
CA VAL A 58 -4.43 12.25 2.53
C VAL A 58 -3.75 11.59 3.72
N LEU A 59 -3.79 10.26 3.75
CA LEU A 59 -3.10 9.43 4.72
C LEU A 59 -1.78 8.94 4.12
N VAL A 60 -0.66 9.32 4.74
CA VAL A 60 0.67 8.89 4.34
C VAL A 60 1.04 7.63 5.10
N GLN A 61 0.83 6.47 4.47
CA GLN A 61 1.21 5.14 5.00
C GLN A 61 2.53 4.64 4.39
N ASN A 62 3.15 5.47 3.56
CA ASN A 62 4.40 5.19 2.87
C ASN A 62 5.64 5.40 3.76
N ALA A 63 6.68 4.61 3.53
CA ALA A 63 8.02 4.82 4.07
C ALA A 63 8.91 5.52 3.02
N TYR A 64 8.84 6.86 2.98
CA TYR A 64 9.70 7.68 2.13
C TYR A 64 11.18 7.53 2.49
N ALA A 65 12.06 7.55 1.48
CA ALA A 65 13.49 7.68 1.75
C ALA A 65 13.76 9.02 2.48
N PRO A 66 14.69 9.08 3.45
CA PRO A 66 14.86 10.25 4.34
C PRO A 66 15.07 11.61 3.65
N ARG A 67 15.56 11.58 2.41
CA ARG A 67 15.87 12.77 1.59
C ARG A 67 14.73 13.22 0.67
N VAL A 68 13.62 12.49 0.63
CA VAL A 68 12.46 12.88 -0.18
C VAL A 68 11.78 14.06 0.49
N VAL A 69 11.63 15.15 -0.27
CA VAL A 69 10.93 16.36 0.15
C VAL A 69 9.69 16.50 -0.73
N LEU A 70 8.58 16.92 -0.13
CA LEU A 70 7.37 17.24 -0.86
C LEU A 70 7.61 18.50 -1.70
N SER A 71 7.52 18.38 -3.03
CA SER A 71 7.69 19.50 -3.96
C SER A 71 6.43 20.34 -4.17
N VAL A 72 5.30 19.95 -3.57
CA VAL A 72 4.03 20.69 -3.66
C VAL A 72 4.10 21.94 -2.79
N PRO A 73 3.77 23.12 -3.34
CA PRO A 73 3.69 24.35 -2.55
C PRO A 73 2.67 24.19 -1.41
N LEU A 74 3.05 24.58 -0.19
CA LEU A 74 2.15 24.54 0.98
C LEU A 74 0.85 25.32 0.74
N ARG A 75 0.89 26.36 -0.11
CA ARG A 75 -0.29 27.12 -0.53
C ARG A 75 -1.36 26.25 -1.19
N ASP A 76 -0.98 25.21 -1.92
CA ASP A 76 -1.92 24.30 -2.59
C ASP A 76 -2.63 23.38 -1.60
N VAL A 77 -1.95 22.96 -0.53
CA VAL A 77 -2.57 22.23 0.58
C VAL A 77 -3.52 23.15 1.34
N PHE A 78 -3.04 24.35 1.69
CA PHE A 78 -3.79 25.33 2.47
C PHE A 78 -5.07 25.79 1.77
N ARG A 79 -4.98 26.24 0.51
CA ARG A 79 -6.14 26.84 -0.20
C ARG A 79 -7.27 25.85 -0.46
N ARG A 80 -6.96 24.55 -0.42
CA ARG A 80 -7.91 23.46 -0.63
C ARG A 80 -8.35 22.81 0.68
N SER A 81 -7.90 23.34 1.82
CA SER A 81 -8.20 22.81 3.15
C SER A 81 -7.92 21.31 3.30
N ILE A 82 -6.84 20.82 2.69
CA ILE A 82 -6.49 19.39 2.73
C ILE A 82 -5.84 19.05 4.07
N THR A 83 -6.26 17.92 4.65
CA THR A 83 -5.56 17.30 5.79
C THR A 83 -4.50 16.34 5.27
N LEU A 84 -3.24 16.53 5.68
CA LEU A 84 -2.15 15.60 5.40
C LEU A 84 -1.70 14.94 6.71
N ARG A 85 -1.94 13.63 6.85
CA ARG A 85 -1.70 12.89 8.09
C ARG A 85 -0.73 11.73 7.88
N GLY A 86 0.34 11.69 8.67
CA GLY A 86 1.21 10.52 8.74
C GLY A 86 0.56 9.34 9.47
N SER A 87 0.78 8.12 8.97
CA SER A 87 0.42 6.86 9.62
C SER A 87 1.64 5.97 9.65
N PHE A 88 2.28 5.87 10.82
CA PHE A 88 3.49 5.09 11.01
C PHE A 88 3.19 3.82 11.81
N SER A 89 2.72 2.79 11.11
CA SER A 89 2.38 1.47 11.68
C SER A 89 1.33 1.51 12.79
N TYR A 90 0.99 0.32 13.30
CA TYR A 90 0.06 0.09 14.39
C TYR A 90 0.57 0.65 15.73
N CYS A 91 -0.36 1.00 16.64
CA CYS A 91 -0.12 1.36 18.05
C CYS A 91 0.49 2.74 18.34
N ARG A 92 0.48 3.68 17.40
CA ARG A 92 0.90 5.08 17.66
C ARG A 92 -0.25 6.07 17.85
N ALA A 93 -1.49 5.63 17.65
CA ALA A 93 -2.67 6.46 17.86
C ALA A 93 -3.25 6.23 19.25
N ASP A 94 -2.96 7.12 20.19
CA ASP A 94 -3.74 7.38 21.40
C ASP A 94 -4.23 6.16 22.20
N GLY A 95 -3.37 5.17 22.42
CA GLY A 95 -3.69 3.99 23.25
C GLY A 95 -4.68 3.01 22.62
N HIS A 96 -4.92 3.12 21.32
CA HIS A 96 -5.76 2.19 20.58
C HIS A 96 -5.00 0.91 20.21
N ASP A 97 -5.65 -0.24 20.39
CA ASP A 97 -5.08 -1.55 20.08
C ASP A 97 -5.46 -1.98 18.66
N ASP A 98 -4.80 -1.36 17.67
CA ASP A 98 -5.02 -1.66 16.25
C ASP A 98 -4.78 -3.15 15.92
N PHE A 99 -3.97 -3.85 16.73
CA PHE A 99 -3.69 -5.27 16.53
C PHE A 99 -4.90 -6.12 16.85
N ARG A 100 -5.60 -5.82 17.95
CA ARG A 100 -6.85 -6.48 18.31
C ARG A 100 -7.94 -6.25 17.26
N ASP A 101 -8.06 -5.02 16.77
CA ASP A 101 -9.01 -4.70 15.71
C ASP A 101 -8.70 -5.48 14.42
N ALA A 102 -7.42 -5.61 14.06
CA ALA A 102 -7.00 -6.40 12.90
C ALA A 102 -7.39 -7.89 13.05
N ILE A 103 -7.28 -8.47 14.25
CA ILE A 103 -7.75 -9.84 14.52
C ILE A 103 -9.25 -9.94 14.30
N ASP A 104 -10.04 -8.99 14.82
CA ASP A 104 -11.49 -8.98 14.66
C ASP A 104 -11.91 -8.86 13.18
N VAL A 105 -11.17 -8.10 12.38
CA VAL A 105 -11.38 -8.02 10.92
C VAL A 105 -11.13 -9.37 10.26
N ILE A 106 -10.01 -10.03 10.57
CA ILE A 106 -9.68 -11.35 10.01
C ILE A 106 -10.72 -12.40 10.41
N ALA A 107 -11.19 -12.37 11.67
CA ALA A 107 -12.19 -13.29 12.18
C ALA A 107 -13.55 -13.16 11.47
N LYS A 108 -13.89 -11.98 10.96
CA LYS A 108 -15.12 -11.71 10.20
C LYS A 108 -15.03 -12.08 8.71
N GLY A 109 -13.83 -12.37 8.21
CA GLY A 109 -13.56 -12.72 6.83
C GLY A 109 -12.09 -12.51 6.47
N GLY A 110 -11.46 -13.53 5.87
CA GLY A 110 -10.00 -13.57 5.70
C GLY A 110 -9.53 -14.16 4.38
N ASP A 111 -10.40 -14.34 3.39
CA ASP A 111 -10.03 -14.95 2.11
C ASP A 111 -8.94 -14.13 1.39
N TRP A 112 -8.96 -12.79 1.58
CA TRP A 112 -7.91 -11.91 1.11
C TRP A 112 -6.55 -12.18 1.79
N ALA A 113 -6.55 -12.62 3.05
CA ALA A 113 -5.34 -12.95 3.80
C ALA A 113 -4.72 -14.27 3.31
N ALA A 114 -5.52 -15.18 2.74
CA ALA A 114 -5.00 -16.38 2.10
C ALA A 114 -4.08 -16.02 0.91
N LEU A 115 -4.39 -14.96 0.16
CA LEU A 115 -3.53 -14.48 -0.93
C LEU A 115 -2.22 -13.88 -0.43
N MET A 116 -2.26 -13.22 0.73
CA MET A 116 -1.07 -12.66 1.38
C MET A 116 -0.20 -13.75 2.04
N THR A 117 -0.69 -14.98 2.18
CA THR A 117 0.03 -16.07 2.86
C THR A 117 0.21 -17.31 1.99
N ARG A 118 -0.11 -17.21 0.70
CA ARG A 118 -0.08 -18.32 -0.25
C ARG A 118 1.35 -18.79 -0.56
N ASP A 119 2.26 -17.84 -0.76
CA ASP A 119 3.64 -18.14 -1.11
C ASP A 119 4.44 -18.44 0.18
N ARG A 120 4.64 -19.75 0.44
CA ARG A 120 5.24 -20.28 1.67
C ARG A 120 6.55 -20.97 1.38
N PHE A 121 7.51 -20.78 2.26
CA PHE A 121 8.82 -21.42 2.20
C PHE A 121 9.18 -21.96 3.59
N PRO A 122 9.80 -23.15 3.70
CA PRO A 122 10.43 -23.57 4.94
C PRO A 122 11.46 -22.54 5.40
N LEU A 123 11.67 -22.40 6.71
CA LEU A 123 12.62 -21.45 7.26
C LEU A 123 14.05 -21.74 6.78
N SER A 124 14.37 -23.02 6.60
CA SER A 124 15.62 -23.47 6.00
C SER A 124 15.86 -22.94 4.58
N GLU A 125 14.81 -22.53 3.86
CA GLU A 125 14.84 -21.97 2.51
C GLU A 125 14.69 -20.44 2.47
N LEU A 126 15.05 -19.74 3.55
CA LEU A 126 15.02 -18.28 3.59
C LEU A 126 15.70 -17.61 2.38
N PRO A 127 16.90 -18.03 1.92
CA PRO A 127 17.52 -17.43 0.73
C PRO A 127 16.63 -17.51 -0.52
N GLN A 128 15.95 -18.64 -0.73
CA GLN A 128 15.04 -18.88 -1.85
C GLN A 128 13.78 -18.01 -1.72
N GLY A 129 13.20 -17.94 -0.52
CA GLY A 129 12.06 -17.07 -0.23
C GLY A 129 12.36 -15.59 -0.49
N LEU A 130 13.54 -15.12 -0.10
CA LEU A 130 13.99 -13.74 -0.40
C LEU A 130 14.24 -13.54 -1.90
N ALA A 131 14.88 -14.51 -2.58
CA ALA A 131 15.12 -14.43 -4.01
C ALA A 131 13.82 -14.37 -4.83
N ALA A 132 12.75 -15.04 -4.38
CA ALA A 132 11.43 -15.01 -5.01
C ALA A 132 10.79 -13.60 -5.00
N LEU A 133 11.17 -12.73 -4.07
CA LEU A 133 10.66 -11.35 -4.00
C LEU A 133 11.29 -10.42 -5.07
N ASN A 134 12.33 -10.86 -5.77
CA ASN A 134 12.99 -10.06 -6.81
C ASN A 134 12.13 -9.91 -8.08
N ASN A 135 12.30 -8.79 -8.79
CA ASN A 135 11.44 -8.39 -9.89
C ASN A 135 11.60 -9.21 -11.19
N GLU A 136 12.57 -10.11 -11.26
CA GLU A 136 12.89 -10.89 -12.47
C GLU A 136 12.13 -12.22 -12.55
N ALA A 137 11.45 -12.63 -11.47
CA ALA A 137 10.66 -13.86 -11.46
C ALA A 137 9.36 -13.71 -12.27
N ARG A 138 8.99 -14.77 -13.03
CA ARG A 138 7.70 -14.84 -13.75
C ARG A 138 6.49 -14.70 -12.81
N HIS A 139 6.62 -15.18 -11.58
CA HIS A 139 5.67 -15.00 -10.50
C HIS A 139 6.39 -14.29 -9.35
N ARG A 140 5.85 -13.14 -8.91
CA ARG A 140 6.37 -12.41 -7.76
C ARG A 140 5.35 -12.50 -6.64
N PRO A 141 5.67 -13.14 -5.50
CA PRO A 141 4.81 -13.17 -4.33
C PRO A 141 4.41 -11.76 -3.88
N PHE A 142 3.17 -11.60 -3.41
CA PHE A 142 2.77 -10.38 -2.71
C PHE A 142 3.47 -10.27 -1.35
N LYS A 143 3.63 -11.42 -0.69
CA LYS A 143 4.25 -11.59 0.62
C LYS A 143 4.77 -13.02 0.70
N VAL A 144 5.93 -13.20 1.32
CA VAL A 144 6.50 -14.52 1.61
C VAL A 144 6.26 -14.83 3.08
N LEU A 145 5.71 -16.01 3.34
CA LEU A 145 5.54 -16.56 4.69
C LEU A 145 6.57 -17.67 4.91
N LEU A 146 7.38 -17.52 5.95
CA LEU A 146 8.29 -18.57 6.38
C LEU A 146 7.57 -19.50 7.36
N THR A 147 7.66 -20.80 7.14
CA THR A 147 7.10 -21.82 8.02
C THR A 147 8.22 -22.57 8.71
N SER A 148 7.97 -23.06 9.94
CA SER A 148 8.90 -23.98 10.57
C SER A 148 9.11 -25.21 9.68
N ASP A 149 10.32 -25.77 9.68
CA ASP A 149 10.58 -27.09 9.12
C ASP A 149 9.83 -28.09 10.02
N THR A 150 8.66 -28.57 9.57
CA THR A 150 7.95 -29.69 10.24
C THR A 150 8.66 -31.00 9.99
#